data_AF-A0A8S7I984-F1
#
_entry.id   AF-A0A8S7I984-F1
#
_cell.length_a   1.000
_cell.length_b   1.000
_cell.length_c   1.000
_cell.angle_alpha   90.00
_cell.angle_beta   90.00
_cell.angle_gamma   90.00
#
_symmetry.space_group_name_H-M   'P 1'
#
loop_
_entity.id
_entity.type
_entity.pdbx_description
1 polymer ?
#
loop_
_entity_poly.entity_id
_entity_poly.type
_entity_poly.pdbx_seq_one_letter_code
_entity_poly.pdbx_strand_id
1 'polypeptide(L)'
;MADARHLPVLMYHHISNNPGLVTLSLRTFREQMQWLAENGWKTVSAAEMEFFYCGGKLPRKSVMLTFDDGYLDNWFYAFPVLQAFGLRAHIFLVTGLIGDGPARQHEESGGRHMFSHRECETLIAQGRADDVMLRWSEVREMSRSGLVEFHLHTHTHRRWDLLDNVREPSVFLESDILLGQAR
;
A
#
# COMPACT_ATOMS: atom_id res chain seq x y z
N MET A 1 1.17 16.01 -26.85
CA MET A 1 0.48 16.31 -25.57
C MET A 1 1.47 17.06 -24.69
N ALA A 2 1.00 17.87 -23.73
CA ALA A 2 1.91 18.53 -22.79
C ALA A 2 2.55 17.49 -21.84
N ASP A 3 3.79 17.74 -21.45
CA ASP A 3 4.53 16.92 -20.48
C ASP A 3 4.16 17.31 -19.04
N ALA A 4 4.31 16.38 -18.09
CA ALA A 4 4.16 16.65 -16.66
C ALA A 4 5.28 17.57 -16.16
N ARG A 5 4.93 18.51 -15.28
CA ARG A 5 5.91 19.32 -14.53
C ARG A 5 6.20 18.75 -13.15
N HIS A 6 5.20 18.09 -12.56
CA HIS A 6 5.28 17.44 -11.26
C HIS A 6 4.51 16.12 -11.35
N LEU A 7 4.85 15.16 -10.48
CA LEU A 7 4.13 13.91 -10.31
C LEU A 7 3.32 13.97 -9.00
N PRO A 8 1.99 14.09 -9.06
CA PRO A 8 1.15 13.95 -7.87
C PRO A 8 1.23 12.54 -7.31
N VAL A 9 1.35 12.42 -5.99
CA VAL A 9 1.33 11.16 -5.25
C VAL A 9 0.09 11.15 -4.36
N LEU A 10 -0.81 10.19 -4.59
CA LEU A 10 -2.00 9.98 -3.77
C LEU A 10 -1.72 8.84 -2.79
N MET A 11 -1.77 9.14 -1.50
CA MET A 11 -1.45 8.21 -0.42
C MET A 11 -2.72 7.75 0.30
N TYR A 12 -2.87 6.44 0.42
CA TYR A 12 -3.95 5.76 1.11
C TYR A 12 -3.38 4.86 2.22
N HIS A 13 -4.22 4.42 3.16
CA HIS A 13 -3.88 3.35 4.10
C HIS A 13 -4.93 2.25 3.98
N HIS A 14 -6.11 2.50 4.55
CA HIS A 14 -7.25 1.59 4.53
C HIS A 14 -8.26 1.94 3.45
N ILE A 15 -8.71 0.94 2.70
CA ILE A 15 -9.91 1.02 1.85
C ILE A 15 -10.98 0.15 2.50
N SER A 16 -11.94 0.72 3.22
CA SER A 16 -12.91 -0.06 3.99
C SER A 16 -14.22 0.67 4.21
N ASN A 17 -15.32 -0.08 4.32
CA ASN A 17 -16.64 0.47 4.70
C ASN A 17 -16.78 0.68 6.22
N ASN A 18 -15.78 0.29 7.02
CA ASN A 18 -15.69 0.61 8.43
C ASN A 18 -14.96 1.96 8.59
N PRO A 19 -15.67 3.07 8.83
CA PRO A 19 -15.07 4.39 8.87
C PRO A 19 -14.08 4.51 10.03
N GLY A 20 -12.97 5.22 9.80
CA GLY A 20 -11.93 5.37 10.79
C GLY A 20 -10.92 6.44 10.39
N LEU A 21 -9.96 6.67 11.29
CA LEU A 21 -8.78 7.45 10.96
C LEU A 21 -8.08 6.81 9.74
N VAL A 22 -7.55 7.65 8.83
CA VAL A 22 -6.84 7.21 7.60
C VAL A 22 -7.59 6.20 6.71
N THR A 23 -8.93 6.13 6.79
CA THR A 23 -9.75 5.18 6.02
C THR A 23 -10.59 5.86 4.95
N LEU A 24 -10.54 5.36 3.72
CA LEU A 24 -11.44 5.76 2.64
C LEU A 24 -12.45 4.65 2.35
N SER A 25 -13.71 5.02 2.10
CA SER A 25 -14.73 4.02 1.73
C SER A 25 -14.39 3.35 0.40
N LEU A 26 -14.73 2.06 0.26
CA LEU A 26 -14.56 1.33 -1.00
C LEU A 26 -15.29 2.02 -2.16
N ARG A 27 -16.49 2.53 -1.89
CA ARG A 27 -17.27 3.29 -2.88
C ARG A 27 -16.48 4.50 -3.37
N THR A 28 -15.99 5.35 -2.46
CA THR A 28 -15.27 6.57 -2.83
C THR A 28 -13.94 6.25 -3.52
N PHE A 29 -13.22 5.23 -3.06
CA PHE A 29 -12.01 4.78 -3.73
C PHE A 29 -12.29 4.35 -5.18
N ARG A 30 -13.34 3.54 -5.38
CA ARG A 30 -13.77 3.12 -6.72
C ARG A 30 -14.15 4.30 -7.60
N GLU A 31 -14.91 5.27 -7.09
CA GLU A 31 -15.29 6.50 -7.81
C GLU A 31 -14.05 7.32 -8.21
N GLN A 32 -13.04 7.44 -7.34
CA GLN A 32 -11.78 8.10 -7.65
C GLN A 32 -10.99 7.37 -8.75
N MET A 33 -10.86 6.05 -8.65
CA MET A 33 -10.13 5.24 -9.62
C MET A 33 -10.82 5.25 -10.99
N GLN A 34 -12.15 5.14 -11.00
CA GLN A 34 -12.95 5.29 -12.22
C GLN A 34 -12.71 6.65 -12.88
N TRP A 35 -12.78 7.73 -12.09
CA TRP A 35 -12.58 9.07 -12.61
C TRP A 35 -11.18 9.25 -13.22
N LEU A 36 -10.13 8.74 -12.57
CA LEU A 36 -8.77 8.77 -13.13
C LEU A 36 -8.70 8.07 -14.49
N ALA A 37 -9.24 6.86 -14.58
CA ALA A 37 -9.24 6.06 -15.80
C ALA A 37 -10.02 6.74 -16.94
N GLU A 38 -11.23 7.21 -16.67
CA GLU A 38 -12.10 7.89 -17.65
C GLU A 38 -11.55 9.24 -18.10
N ASN A 39 -10.79 9.93 -17.25
CA ASN A 39 -10.21 11.23 -17.56
C ASN A 39 -8.79 11.13 -18.13
N GLY A 40 -8.33 9.93 -18.49
CA GLY A 40 -7.06 9.71 -19.19
C GLY A 40 -5.82 9.93 -18.33
N TRP A 41 -5.94 9.75 -17.01
CA TRP A 41 -4.77 9.67 -16.13
C TRP A 41 -4.06 8.33 -16.29
N LYS A 42 -2.73 8.37 -16.12
CA LYS A 42 -1.86 7.20 -16.18
C LYS A 42 -1.14 7.06 -14.85
N THR A 43 -1.26 5.89 -14.24
CA THR A 43 -0.48 5.53 -13.06
C THR A 43 0.95 5.22 -13.46
N VAL A 44 1.91 5.69 -12.66
CA VAL A 44 3.35 5.63 -12.93
C VAL A 44 4.00 4.54 -12.08
N SER A 45 4.92 3.75 -12.65
CA SER A 45 5.78 2.78 -11.91
C SER A 45 6.95 3.46 -11.20
N ALA A 46 7.64 2.76 -10.30
CA ALA A 46 8.85 3.29 -9.66
C ALA A 46 9.93 3.61 -10.69
N ALA A 47 10.10 2.77 -11.72
CA ALA A 47 11.06 3.00 -12.78
C ALA A 47 10.72 4.23 -13.65
N GLU A 48 9.44 4.46 -13.97
CA GLU A 48 9.00 5.66 -14.69
C GLU A 48 9.11 6.93 -13.82
N MET A 49 8.89 6.80 -12.51
CA MET A 49 9.12 7.87 -11.54
C MET A 49 10.61 8.25 -11.50
N GLU A 50 11.50 7.26 -11.37
CA GLU A 50 12.96 7.49 -11.44
C GLU A 50 13.34 8.15 -12.77
N PHE A 51 12.87 7.61 -13.90
CA PHE A 51 13.12 8.18 -15.22
C PHE A 51 12.72 9.65 -15.29
N PHE A 52 11.57 10.03 -14.74
CA PHE A 52 11.11 11.42 -14.69
C PHE A 52 12.06 12.31 -13.88
N TYR A 53 12.51 11.87 -12.71
CA TYR A 53 13.44 12.63 -11.88
C TYR A 53 14.87 12.69 -12.43
N CYS A 54 15.24 11.76 -13.31
CA CYS A 54 16.49 11.80 -14.08
C CYS A 54 16.40 12.66 -15.36
N GLY A 55 15.35 13.46 -15.53
CA GLY A 55 15.18 14.37 -16.68
C GLY A 55 14.39 13.78 -17.85
N GLY A 56 13.89 12.55 -17.70
CA GLY A 56 12.88 11.98 -18.58
C GLY A 56 11.55 12.72 -18.50
N LYS A 57 10.62 12.36 -19.38
CA LYS A 57 9.32 13.03 -19.49
C LYS A 57 8.17 12.06 -19.31
N LEU A 58 7.19 12.47 -18.50
CA LEU A 58 5.92 11.77 -18.34
C LEU A 58 4.78 12.55 -19.00
N PRO A 59 3.69 11.87 -19.43
CA PRO A 59 2.47 12.54 -19.85
C PRO A 59 1.95 13.49 -18.76
N ARG A 60 1.41 14.66 -19.13
CA ARG A 60 0.87 15.63 -18.14
C ARG A 60 -0.12 15.03 -17.14
N LYS A 61 -0.92 14.05 -17.54
CA LYS A 61 -1.87 13.34 -16.67
C LYS A 61 -1.25 12.07 -16.10
N SER A 62 -0.16 12.23 -15.36
CA SER A 62 0.51 11.13 -14.66
C SER A 62 0.27 11.26 -13.16
N VAL A 63 0.05 10.14 -12.47
CA VAL A 63 -0.21 10.08 -11.03
C VAL A 63 0.45 8.84 -10.43
N MET A 64 0.91 8.90 -9.18
CA MET A 64 1.37 7.74 -8.44
C MET A 64 0.36 7.43 -7.33
N LEU A 65 -0.03 6.16 -7.20
CA LEU A 65 -0.94 5.70 -6.15
C LEU A 65 -0.14 4.90 -5.13
N THR A 66 -0.16 5.29 -3.86
CA THR A 66 0.58 4.62 -2.80
C THR A 66 -0.35 4.18 -1.67
N PHE A 67 -0.02 3.05 -1.07
CA PHE A 67 -0.63 2.54 0.15
C PHE A 67 0.47 2.26 1.17
N ASP A 68 0.23 2.62 2.41
CA ASP A 68 1.15 2.33 3.51
C ASP A 68 0.67 1.13 4.32
N ASP A 69 1.58 0.61 5.14
CA ASP A 69 1.41 -0.46 6.12
C ASP A 69 1.24 -1.90 5.59
N GLY A 70 0.49 -2.09 4.50
CA GLY A 70 0.22 -3.42 3.93
C GLY A 70 -0.94 -4.17 4.59
N TYR A 71 -2.03 -3.45 4.90
CA TYR A 71 -3.24 -4.03 5.46
C TYR A 71 -3.99 -4.94 4.49
N LEU A 72 -4.73 -5.89 5.04
CA LEU A 72 -5.46 -6.91 4.31
C LEU A 72 -6.56 -6.35 3.39
N ASP A 73 -7.13 -5.20 3.71
CA ASP A 73 -8.10 -4.56 2.82
C ASP A 73 -7.49 -4.14 1.47
N ASN A 74 -6.17 -4.00 1.37
CA ASN A 74 -5.50 -3.73 0.10
C ASN A 74 -5.67 -4.91 -0.86
N TRP A 75 -5.66 -6.14 -0.33
CA TRP A 75 -5.95 -7.35 -1.10
C TRP A 75 -7.42 -7.45 -1.46
N PHE A 76 -8.33 -7.40 -0.48
CA PHE A 76 -9.75 -7.66 -0.75
C PHE A 76 -10.49 -6.52 -1.47
N TYR A 77 -10.08 -5.27 -1.26
CA TYR A 77 -10.83 -4.10 -1.70
C TYR A 77 -10.07 -3.22 -2.68
N ALA A 78 -8.80 -2.87 -2.40
CA ALA A 78 -8.05 -2.00 -3.32
C ALA A 78 -7.68 -2.74 -4.63
N PHE A 79 -7.11 -3.94 -4.53
CA PHE A 79 -6.58 -4.68 -5.68
C PHE A 79 -7.63 -5.00 -6.77
N PRO A 80 -8.86 -5.49 -6.46
CA PRO A 80 -9.88 -5.71 -7.47
C PRO A 80 -10.32 -4.43 -8.19
N VAL A 81 -10.32 -3.29 -7.49
CA VAL A 81 -10.63 -1.99 -8.09
C VAL A 81 -9.52 -1.55 -9.04
N LEU A 82 -8.25 -1.71 -8.64
CA LEU A 82 -7.10 -1.45 -9.50
C LEU A 82 -7.12 -2.32 -10.77
N GLN A 83 -7.43 -3.62 -10.63
CA GLN A 83 -7.64 -4.53 -11.76
C GLN A 83 -8.75 -4.07 -12.70
N ALA A 84 -9.91 -3.70 -12.15
CA ALA A 84 -11.07 -3.27 -12.94
C ALA A 84 -10.80 -2.06 -13.82
N PHE A 85 -9.88 -1.18 -13.41
CA PHE A 85 -9.54 0.04 -14.15
C PHE A 85 -8.15 0.02 -14.81
N GLY A 86 -7.41 -1.09 -14.68
CA GLY A 86 -6.06 -1.23 -15.22
C GLY A 86 -5.07 -0.19 -14.65
N LEU A 87 -5.22 0.14 -13.38
CA LEU A 87 -4.40 1.13 -12.67
C LEU A 87 -3.31 0.43 -11.86
N ARG A 88 -2.12 1.02 -11.86
CA ARG A 88 -0.97 0.55 -11.08
C ARG A 88 -0.90 1.27 -9.74
N ALA A 89 -0.39 0.59 -8.71
CA ALA A 89 -0.17 1.16 -7.39
C ALA A 89 1.12 0.64 -6.76
N HIS A 90 1.53 1.30 -5.67
CA HIS A 90 2.65 0.93 -4.83
C HIS A 90 2.16 0.65 -3.42
N ILE A 91 2.66 -0.41 -2.78
CA ILE A 91 2.37 -0.68 -1.38
C ILE A 91 3.68 -0.74 -0.60
N PHE A 92 3.82 0.11 0.40
CA PHE A 92 4.95 0.12 1.32
C PHE A 92 4.63 -0.81 2.48
N LEU A 93 5.32 -1.96 2.57
CA LEU A 93 5.03 -3.01 3.54
C LEU A 93 5.81 -2.82 4.84
N VAL A 94 5.13 -3.00 5.97
CA VAL A 94 5.79 -3.30 7.25
C VAL A 94 6.12 -4.79 7.25
N THR A 95 7.30 -5.14 6.77
CA THR A 95 7.64 -6.52 6.39
C THR A 95 7.58 -7.53 7.56
N GLY A 96 7.78 -7.09 8.80
CA GLY A 96 7.67 -7.94 10.00
C GLY A 96 6.23 -8.32 10.36
N LEU A 97 5.24 -7.64 9.78
CA LEU A 97 3.82 -7.91 10.01
C LEU A 97 3.16 -8.73 8.89
N ILE A 98 3.86 -8.93 7.77
CA ILE A 98 3.33 -9.69 6.62
C ILE A 98 3.39 -11.18 6.92
N GLY A 99 2.22 -11.82 6.88
CA GLY A 99 2.04 -13.22 7.25
C GLY A 99 2.54 -14.21 6.19
N ASP A 100 2.66 -15.46 6.61
CA ASP A 100 2.87 -16.61 5.73
C ASP A 100 1.54 -17.37 5.53
N GLY A 101 1.48 -18.23 4.51
CA GLY A 101 0.32 -19.06 4.21
C GLY A 101 -0.18 -18.90 2.78
N PRO A 102 -1.26 -19.61 2.40
CA PRO A 102 -1.88 -19.46 1.09
C PRO A 102 -2.62 -18.13 0.98
N ALA A 103 -2.77 -17.64 -0.26
CA ALA A 103 -3.55 -16.44 -0.55
C ALA A 103 -5.02 -16.70 -0.20
N ARG A 104 -5.63 -15.75 0.50
CA ARG A 104 -7.03 -15.84 0.86
C ARG A 104 -7.88 -15.60 -0.38
N GLN A 105 -8.84 -16.49 -0.60
CA GLN A 105 -9.76 -16.40 -1.73
C GLN A 105 -10.62 -15.14 -1.61
N HIS A 106 -10.80 -14.43 -2.71
CA HIS A 106 -11.82 -13.38 -2.80
C HIS A 106 -13.20 -14.02 -2.65
N GLU A 107 -13.96 -13.64 -1.62
CA GLU A 107 -15.33 -14.14 -1.44
C GLU A 107 -16.25 -13.53 -2.52
N GLU A 108 -17.06 -14.37 -3.16
CA GLU A 108 -17.88 -13.97 -4.31
C GLU A 108 -19.02 -13.00 -3.95
N SER A 109 -19.48 -12.96 -2.70
CA SER A 109 -20.57 -12.08 -2.25
C SER A 109 -20.73 -12.11 -0.73
N GLY A 110 -20.47 -10.99 -0.04
CA GLY A 110 -20.71 -10.88 1.41
C GLY A 110 -19.90 -9.82 2.14
N GLY A 111 -18.78 -9.37 1.57
CA GLY A 111 -17.91 -8.35 2.15
C GLY A 111 -17.32 -8.82 3.47
N ARG A 112 -16.06 -9.28 3.46
CA ARG A 112 -15.33 -9.59 4.69
C ARG A 112 -15.40 -8.38 5.63
N HIS A 113 -15.76 -8.63 6.89
CA HIS A 113 -15.71 -7.61 7.92
C HIS A 113 -14.27 -7.10 8.04
N MET A 114 -14.08 -5.82 7.76
CA MET A 114 -12.81 -5.15 7.94
C MET A 114 -12.81 -4.37 9.23
N PHE A 115 -11.74 -4.53 9.97
CA PHE A 115 -11.47 -3.81 11.20
C PHE A 115 -11.11 -2.36 10.88
N SER A 116 -11.41 -1.46 11.81
CA SER A 116 -10.89 -0.10 11.78
C SER A 116 -9.39 -0.11 12.06
N HIS A 117 -8.69 0.98 11.73
CA HIS A 117 -7.26 1.11 11.97
C HIS A 117 -6.85 0.75 13.41
N ARG A 118 -7.57 1.27 14.41
CA ARG A 118 -7.29 0.99 15.84
C ARG A 118 -7.53 -0.47 16.23
N GLU A 119 -8.53 -1.11 15.64
CA GLU A 119 -8.80 -2.53 15.87
C GLU A 119 -7.70 -3.39 15.23
N CYS A 120 -7.21 -3.01 14.04
CA CYS A 120 -6.04 -3.65 13.43
C CYS A 120 -4.81 -3.53 14.33
N GLU A 121 -4.48 -2.33 14.83
CA GLU A 121 -3.37 -2.12 15.78
C GLU A 121 -3.52 -3.00 17.03
N THR A 122 -4.73 -3.09 17.57
CA THR A 122 -5.04 -3.93 18.73
C THR A 122 -4.82 -5.41 18.44
N LEU A 123 -5.27 -5.90 17.28
CA LEU A 123 -5.08 -7.29 16.87
C LEU A 123 -3.60 -7.61 16.62
N ILE A 124 -2.85 -6.70 15.99
CA ILE A 124 -1.39 -6.82 15.81
C ILE A 124 -0.69 -6.94 17.17
N ALA A 125 -1.02 -6.07 18.13
CA ALA A 125 -0.46 -6.12 19.48
C ALA A 125 -0.79 -7.42 20.24
N GLN A 126 -1.88 -8.09 19.88
CA GLN A 126 -2.28 -9.40 20.41
C GLN A 126 -1.62 -10.59 19.68
N GLY A 127 -0.68 -10.34 18.76
CA GLY A 127 -0.04 -11.39 17.97
C GLY A 127 -0.91 -11.93 16.83
N ARG A 128 -1.97 -11.21 16.45
CA ARG A 128 -2.93 -11.60 15.41
C ARG A 128 -2.75 -10.79 14.12
N ALA A 129 -1.51 -10.46 13.78
CA ALA A 129 -1.20 -9.68 12.57
C ALA A 129 -1.75 -10.34 11.29
N ASP A 130 -1.69 -11.67 11.19
CA ASP A 130 -2.20 -12.41 10.02
C ASP A 130 -3.71 -12.19 9.75
N ASP A 131 -4.50 -11.82 10.76
CA ASP A 131 -5.93 -11.54 10.59
C ASP A 131 -6.21 -10.22 9.84
N VAL A 132 -5.26 -9.28 9.87
CA VAL A 132 -5.46 -7.89 9.43
C VAL A 132 -4.41 -7.38 8.45
N MET A 133 -3.29 -8.08 8.30
CA MET A 133 -2.21 -7.76 7.38
C MET A 133 -2.23 -8.70 6.18
N LEU A 134 -1.59 -8.28 5.09
CA LEU A 134 -1.36 -9.14 3.93
C LEU A 134 -0.51 -10.36 4.28
N ARG A 135 -0.63 -11.40 3.45
CA ARG A 135 0.32 -12.52 3.39
C ARG A 135 1.26 -12.37 2.20
N TRP A 136 2.46 -12.96 2.30
CA TRP A 136 3.42 -12.97 1.20
C TRP A 136 2.90 -13.63 -0.08
N SER A 137 1.98 -14.58 0.02
CA SER A 137 1.30 -15.16 -1.15
C SER A 137 0.46 -14.13 -1.91
N GLU A 138 -0.26 -13.26 -1.20
CA GLU A 138 -1.12 -12.21 -1.75
C GLU A 138 -0.24 -11.09 -2.35
N VAL A 139 0.83 -10.73 -1.65
CA VAL A 139 1.88 -9.82 -2.17
C VAL A 139 2.45 -10.34 -3.49
N ARG A 140 2.86 -11.61 -3.56
CA ARG A 140 3.41 -12.21 -4.79
C ARG A 140 2.39 -12.25 -5.92
N GLU A 141 1.12 -12.52 -5.62
CA GLU A 141 0.07 -12.56 -6.62
C GLU A 141 -0.21 -11.16 -7.21
N MET A 142 -0.38 -10.16 -6.34
CA MET A 142 -0.51 -8.77 -6.75
C MET A 142 0.70 -8.29 -7.57
N SER A 143 1.92 -8.66 -7.15
CA SER A 143 3.15 -8.32 -7.88
C SER A 143 3.21 -8.97 -9.26
N ARG A 144 2.87 -10.26 -9.37
CA ARG A 144 2.84 -10.99 -10.65
C ARG A 144 1.79 -10.48 -11.63
N SER A 145 0.74 -9.79 -11.15
CA SER A 145 -0.24 -9.14 -12.02
C SER A 145 0.35 -7.98 -12.84
N GLY A 146 1.50 -7.43 -12.42
CA GLY A 146 2.10 -6.22 -13.00
C GLY A 146 1.41 -4.92 -12.58
N LEU A 147 0.37 -4.99 -11.73
CA LEU A 147 -0.35 -3.81 -11.25
C LEU A 147 0.19 -3.25 -9.94
N VAL A 148 0.83 -4.06 -9.10
CA VAL A 148 1.26 -3.61 -7.77
C VAL A 148 2.76 -3.81 -7.60
N GLU A 149 3.46 -2.74 -7.27
CA GLU A 149 4.85 -2.78 -6.83
C GLU A 149 4.93 -2.68 -5.32
N PHE A 150 5.83 -3.45 -4.70
CA PHE A 150 5.98 -3.45 -3.25
C PHE A 150 7.31 -2.81 -2.86
N HIS A 151 7.24 -1.99 -1.82
CA HIS A 151 8.36 -1.21 -1.28
C HIS A 151 8.41 -1.36 0.24
N LEU A 152 9.43 -0.81 0.88
CA LEU A 152 9.68 -1.01 2.31
C LEU A 152 9.08 0.14 3.14
N HIS A 153 8.23 -0.20 4.12
CA HIS A 153 7.77 0.70 5.19
C HIS A 153 8.44 0.38 6.52
N THR A 154 9.74 0.09 6.46
CA THR A 154 10.55 -0.50 7.54
C THR A 154 10.14 -1.94 7.89
N HIS A 155 10.83 -2.57 8.84
CA HIS A 155 10.51 -3.94 9.26
C HIS A 155 9.50 -3.97 10.40
N THR A 156 9.65 -3.07 11.38
CA THR A 156 8.83 -3.04 12.59
C THR A 156 7.86 -1.87 12.65
N HIS A 157 7.99 -0.87 11.77
CA HIS A 157 7.24 0.40 11.79
C HIS A 157 7.41 1.17 13.10
N ARG A 158 8.54 0.96 13.78
CA ARG A 158 8.72 1.48 15.13
C ARG A 158 9.09 2.95 15.12
N ARG A 159 8.40 3.72 15.96
CA ARG A 159 8.71 5.14 16.25
C ARG A 159 9.86 5.24 17.26
N TRP A 160 11.09 5.02 16.78
CA TRP A 160 12.32 5.08 17.58
C TRP A 160 12.56 6.47 18.22
N ASP A 161 12.00 7.52 17.62
CA ASP A 161 12.02 8.90 18.13
C ASP A 161 11.18 9.09 19.40
N LEU A 162 10.26 8.17 19.71
CA LEU A 162 9.39 8.23 20.88
C LEU A 162 9.84 7.31 22.03
N LEU A 163 10.98 6.62 21.87
CA LEU A 163 11.49 5.72 22.90
C LEU A 163 12.38 6.47 23.88
N ASP A 164 12.15 6.23 25.17
CA ASP A 164 13.02 6.73 26.23
C ASP A 164 14.45 6.17 26.05
N ASN A 165 15.46 7.02 26.24
CA ASN A 165 16.89 6.68 26.23
C ASN A 165 17.50 6.26 24.87
N VAL A 166 16.81 6.46 23.74
CA VAL A 166 17.42 6.32 22.42
C VAL A 166 18.20 7.59 22.07
N ARG A 167 19.53 7.54 22.16
CA ARG A 167 20.41 8.69 21.82
C ARG A 167 20.61 8.87 20.32
N GLU A 168 20.55 7.79 19.55
CA GLU A 168 20.77 7.77 18.10
C GLU A 168 19.69 6.92 17.38
N PRO A 169 18.47 7.46 17.17
CA PRO A 169 17.38 6.74 16.51
C PRO A 169 17.73 6.23 15.10
N SER A 170 18.68 6.88 14.41
CA SER A 170 19.11 6.51 13.05
C SER A 170 19.76 5.13 12.97
N VAL A 171 20.49 4.69 14.00
CA VAL A 171 21.12 3.36 14.03
C VAL A 171 20.05 2.26 14.06
N PHE A 172 18.98 2.49 14.82
CA PHE A 172 17.85 1.56 14.87
C PHE A 172 17.06 1.54 13.57
N LEU A 173 16.88 2.70 12.93
CA LEU A 173 16.25 2.77 11.61
C LEU A 173 17.05 2.00 10.56
N GLU A 174 18.38 2.13 10.53
CA GLU A 174 19.25 1.38 9.62
C GLU A 174 19.07 -0.13 9.80
N SER A 175 19.17 -0.61 11.05
CA SER A 175 18.97 -2.02 11.36
C SER A 175 17.58 -2.52 10.95
N ASP A 176 16.54 -1.71 11.17
CA ASP A 176 15.16 -2.08 10.83
C ASP A 176 14.95 -2.15 9.31
N ILE A 177 15.57 -1.24 8.55
CA ILE A 177 15.54 -1.27 7.08
C ILE A 177 16.22 -2.54 6.56
N LEU A 178 17.41 -2.88 7.09
CA LEU A 178 18.17 -4.06 6.64
C LEU A 178 17.45 -5.37 6.95
N LEU A 179 16.78 -5.48 8.10
CA LEU A 179 15.96 -6.65 8.43
C LEU A 179 14.82 -6.86 7.43
N GLY A 180 14.21 -5.77 6.95
CA GLY A 180 13.12 -5.83 5.99
C GLY A 180 13.53 -6.29 4.58
N GLN A 181 14.82 -6.29 4.25
CA GLN A 181 15.35 -6.75 2.96
C GLN A 181 15.62 -8.26 2.92
N ALA A 182 15.60 -8.95 4.06
CA ALA A 182 16.03 -10.33 4.18
C ALA A 182 14.95 -11.38 3.81
N ARG A 183 13.81 -10.97 3.24
CA ARG A 183 12.66 -11.84 2.94
C ARG A 183 12.24 -11.81 1.48
#